data_AF-A0A6P6C6I3-F1
#
_entry.id   AF-A0A6P6C6I3-F1
#
_cell.length_a   1.000
_cell.length_b   1.000
_cell.length_c   1.000
_cell.angle_alpha   90.00
_cell.angle_beta   90.00
_cell.angle_gamma   90.00
#
_symmetry.space_group_name_H-M   'P 1'
#
loop_
_entity.id
_entity.type
_entity.pdbx_description
1 polymer ?
#
loop_
_entity_poly.entity_id
_entity_poly.type
_entity_poly.pdbx_seq_one_letter_code
_entity_poly.pdbx_strand_id
1 'polypeptide(L)'
;MTKAVVPEMEKRGGGSVVIISSITAYIPGLGPYAVTKTALLGLTKNLAMDLAPRNIRVNCLAPGIIKTELSRMLWADKAIDKTLKESLLIKR
;
A
#
# COMPACT_ATOMS: atom_id res chain seq x y z
N MET A 1 8.87 11.70 0.32
CA MET A 1 7.94 12.24 -0.69
C MET A 1 6.84 13.10 -0.07
N THR A 2 6.00 12.58 0.83
CA THR A 2 4.85 13.33 1.39
C THR A 2 5.23 14.71 1.93
N LYS A 3 6.29 14.81 2.75
CA LYS A 3 6.79 16.09 3.29
C LYS A 3 7.03 17.17 2.22
N ALA A 4 7.52 16.77 1.03
CA ALA A 4 7.86 17.71 -0.03
C ALA A 4 6.63 18.30 -0.74
N VAL A 5 5.52 17.56 -0.81
CA VAL A 5 4.31 17.98 -1.53
C VAL A 5 3.28 18.66 -0.64
N VAL A 6 3.36 18.48 0.68
CA VAL A 6 2.42 19.06 1.65
C VAL A 6 2.29 20.59 1.53
N PRO A 7 3.38 21.38 1.42
CA PRO A 7 3.24 22.84 1.32
C PRO A 7 2.40 23.29 0.13
N GLU A 8 2.50 22.59 -1.01
CA GLU A 8 1.72 22.94 -2.21
C GLU A 8 0.27 22.46 -2.10
N MET A 9 0.04 21.32 -1.43
CA MET A 9 -1.33 20.87 -1.11
C MET A 9 -2.04 21.85 -0.15
N GLU A 10 -1.31 22.42 0.81
CA GLU A 10 -1.85 23.45 1.71
C GLU A 10 -2.23 24.73 0.96
N LYS A 11 -1.36 25.25 0.09
CA LYS A 11 -1.64 26.46 -0.70
C LYS A 11 -2.91 26.36 -1.54
N ARG A 12 -3.19 25.18 -2.11
CA ARG A 12 -4.41 24.93 -2.89
C ARG A 12 -5.63 24.57 -2.05
N GLY A 13 -5.53 24.58 -0.72
CA GLY A 13 -6.64 24.35 0.22
C GLY A 13 -6.89 22.89 0.60
N GLY A 14 -6.00 21.96 0.25
CA GLY A 14 -6.09 20.55 0.66
C GLY A 14 -5.57 19.55 -0.37
N GLY A 15 -5.74 18.26 -0.08
CA GLY A 15 -5.28 17.22 -0.99
C GLY A 15 -5.55 15.78 -0.58
N SER A 16 -4.97 14.88 -1.36
CA SER A 16 -5.04 13.43 -1.12
C SER A 16 -3.70 12.79 -1.39
N VAL A 17 -3.24 11.97 -0.45
CA VAL A 17 -2.06 11.12 -0.59
C VAL A 17 -2.53 9.67 -0.55
N VAL A 18 -2.07 8.88 -1.52
CA VAL A 18 -2.32 7.43 -1.58
C VAL A 18 -0.98 6.71 -1.51
N ILE A 19 -0.83 5.85 -0.52
CA ILE A 19 0.36 5.02 -0.31
C ILE A 19 0.06 3.60 -0.81
N ILE A 20 0.98 3.01 -1.56
CA ILE A 20 0.85 1.64 -2.06
C ILE A 20 1.64 0.67 -1.16
N SER A 21 0.90 -0.08 -0.35
CA SER A 21 1.40 -1.20 0.44
C SER A 21 1.29 -2.52 -0.34
N SER A 22 0.88 -3.60 0.32
CA SER A 22 0.78 -4.98 -0.20
C SER A 22 -0.13 -5.79 0.71
N ILE A 23 -0.79 -6.82 0.18
CA ILE A 23 -1.54 -7.80 0.99
C ILE A 23 -0.65 -8.45 2.05
N THR A 24 0.66 -8.57 1.78
CA THR A 24 1.67 -9.07 2.72
C THR A 24 1.88 -8.19 3.94
N ALA A 25 1.24 -7.01 4.01
CA ALA A 25 1.18 -6.22 5.24
C ALA A 25 0.26 -6.85 6.31
N TYR A 26 -0.66 -7.73 5.88
CA TYR A 26 -1.67 -8.37 6.72
C TYR A 26 -1.48 -9.88 6.87
N ILE A 27 -0.75 -10.52 5.94
CA ILE A 27 -0.48 -11.96 5.95
C ILE A 27 1.04 -12.22 5.96
N PRO A 28 1.51 -13.29 6.61
CA PRO A 28 2.93 -13.62 6.65
C PRO A 28 3.48 -14.01 5.28
N GLY A 29 4.77 -13.74 5.04
CA GLY A 29 5.48 -14.06 3.80
C GLY A 29 6.46 -12.96 3.40
N LEU A 30 7.37 -13.23 2.45
CA LEU A 30 8.31 -12.25 1.86
C LEU A 30 9.21 -11.47 2.86
N GLY A 31 9.31 -11.93 4.11
CA GLY A 31 10.30 -11.47 5.11
C GLY A 31 10.37 -9.94 5.26
N PRO A 32 11.55 -9.31 5.10
CA PRO A 32 11.71 -7.86 5.25
C PRO A 32 10.78 -7.03 4.37
N TYR A 33 10.44 -7.51 3.16
CA TYR A 33 9.50 -6.80 2.29
C TYR A 33 8.14 -6.65 2.98
N ALA A 34 7.58 -7.72 3.55
CA ALA A 34 6.33 -7.65 4.29
C ALA A 34 6.42 -6.70 5.48
N VAL A 35 7.52 -6.73 6.24
CA VAL A 35 7.76 -5.79 7.36
C VAL A 35 7.66 -4.33 6.88
N THR A 36 8.32 -3.98 5.77
CA THR A 36 8.23 -2.61 5.22
C THR A 36 6.81 -2.25 4.81
N LYS A 37 6.04 -3.21 4.28
CA LYS A 37 4.66 -2.99 3.84
C LYS A 37 3.70 -2.84 5.04
N THR A 38 3.92 -3.54 6.14
CA THR A 38 3.24 -3.29 7.41
C THR A 38 3.60 -1.92 7.98
N ALA A 39 4.87 -1.49 7.90
CA ALA A 39 5.28 -0.16 8.36
C ALA A 39 4.55 0.98 7.63
N LEU A 40 4.21 0.80 6.34
CA LEU A 40 3.40 1.76 5.59
C LEU A 40 1.99 1.95 6.18
N LEU A 41 1.41 0.95 6.85
CA LEU A 41 0.11 1.08 7.52
C LEU A 41 0.21 2.07 8.70
N GLY A 42 1.24 1.92 9.53
CA GLY A 42 1.52 2.84 10.63
C GLY A 42 1.86 4.25 10.14
N LEU A 43 2.67 4.36 9.08
CA LEU A 43 2.97 5.64 8.44
C LEU A 43 1.70 6.35 7.95
N THR A 44 0.80 5.60 7.29
CA THR A 44 -0.47 6.14 6.80
C THR A 44 -1.32 6.67 7.94
N LYS A 45 -1.44 5.91 9.04
CA LYS A 45 -2.25 6.31 10.20
C LYS A 45 -1.73 7.60 10.84
N ASN A 46 -0.43 7.73 11.03
CA ASN A 46 0.17 8.94 11.60
C ASN A 46 0.00 10.14 10.66
N LEU A 47 0.35 10.00 9.38
CA LEU A 47 0.22 11.09 8.42
C LEU A 47 -1.23 11.54 8.21
N ALA A 48 -2.20 10.61 8.27
CA ALA A 48 -3.61 10.98 8.18
C ALA A 48 -4.03 11.90 9.33
N MET A 49 -3.56 11.63 10.56
CA MET A 49 -3.84 12.47 11.72
C MET A 49 -3.11 13.81 11.63
N ASP A 50 -1.82 13.80 11.30
CA ASP A 50 -0.99 15.01 11.25
C ASP A 50 -1.45 16.00 10.17
N LEU A 51 -1.98 15.48 9.07
CA LEU A 51 -2.36 16.27 7.89
C LEU A 51 -3.85 16.58 7.80
N ALA A 52 -4.69 15.98 8.66
CA ALA A 52 -6.13 16.25 8.68
C ALA A 52 -6.49 17.74 8.89
N PRO A 53 -5.85 18.50 9.81
CA PRO A 53 -6.14 19.93 9.98
C PRO A 53 -5.86 20.78 8.74
N ARG A 54 -5.03 20.26 7.83
CA ARG A 54 -4.62 20.92 6.57
C ARG A 54 -5.52 20.53 5.40
N ASN A 55 -6.65 19.88 5.66
CA ASN A 55 -7.57 19.33 4.66
C ASN A 55 -6.88 18.34 3.68
N ILE A 56 -5.91 17.57 4.17
CA ILE A 56 -5.20 16.56 3.39
C ILE A 56 -5.54 15.17 3.92
N ARG A 57 -6.16 14.35 3.07
CA ARG A 57 -6.47 12.94 3.38
C ARG A 57 -5.31 12.04 3.02
N VAL A 58 -5.01 11.06 3.86
CA VAL A 58 -3.98 10.05 3.59
C VAL A 58 -4.60 8.66 3.70
N ASN A 59 -4.49 7.87 2.64
CA ASN A 59 -5.03 6.51 2.59
C ASN A 59 -3.97 5.54 2.07
N CYS A 60 -4.15 4.26 2.39
CA CYS A 60 -3.27 3.19 1.95
C CYS A 60 -4.04 2.16 1.13
N LEU A 61 -3.47 1.74 0.00
CA LEU A 61 -3.95 0.61 -0.77
C LEU A 61 -3.03 -0.58 -0.50
N ALA A 62 -3.60 -1.76 -0.29
CA ALA A 62 -2.86 -3.01 -0.10
C ALA A 62 -3.23 -4.02 -1.19
N PRO A 63 -2.58 -3.96 -2.37
CA PRO A 63 -2.89 -4.85 -3.47
C PRO A 63 -2.52 -6.30 -3.17
N GLY A 64 -3.30 -7.24 -3.71
CA GLY A 64 -2.87 -8.62 -3.90
C GLY A 64 -1.85 -8.74 -5.04
N ILE A 65 -1.78 -9.90 -5.68
CA ILE A 65 -0.89 -10.09 -6.83
C ILE A 65 -1.43 -9.31 -8.02
N ILE A 66 -0.64 -8.34 -8.49
CA ILE A 66 -0.90 -7.61 -9.73
C ILE A 66 0.11 -8.10 -10.76
N LYS A 67 -0.31 -8.37 -12.00
CA LYS A 67 0.57 -8.83 -13.08
C LYS A 67 1.51 -7.72 -13.55
N THR A 68 2.67 -7.63 -12.92
CA THR A 68 3.75 -6.69 -13.27
C THR A 68 5.08 -7.44 -13.28
N GLU A 69 6.14 -6.76 -13.71
CA GLU A 69 7.47 -7.35 -13.72
C GLU A 69 7.97 -7.73 -12.33
N LEU A 70 7.74 -6.86 -11.34
CA LEU A 70 8.13 -7.07 -9.94
C LEU A 70 7.58 -8.39 -9.38
N SER A 71 6.35 -8.73 -9.74
CA SER A 71 5.62 -9.89 -9.23
C SER A 71 5.70 -11.09 -10.16
N ARG A 72 6.51 -11.05 -11.24
CA ARG A 72 6.57 -12.10 -12.27
C ARG A 72 6.73 -13.50 -11.69
N MET A 73 7.61 -13.67 -10.70
CA MET A 73 7.82 -14.95 -10.03
C MET A 73 6.57 -15.50 -9.31
N LEU A 74 5.62 -14.64 -8.93
CA LEU A 74 4.41 -15.03 -8.20
C LEU A 74 3.24 -15.39 -9.13
N TRP A 75 3.21 -14.89 -10.37
CA TRP A 75 2.11 -15.16 -11.32
C TRP A 75 2.50 -15.97 -12.56
N ALA A 76 3.80 -16.10 -12.86
CA ALA A 76 4.27 -16.90 -14.01
C ALA A 76 4.16 -18.41 -13.73
N ASP A 77 4.37 -18.82 -12.48
CA ASP A 77 4.12 -20.18 -12.04
C ASP A 77 2.63 -20.34 -11.71
N LYS A 78 1.94 -21.19 -12.46
CA LYS A 78 0.49 -21.42 -12.32
C LYS A 78 0.11 -22.07 -10.99
N ALA A 79 0.99 -22.86 -10.38
CA ALA A 79 0.71 -23.48 -9.09
C ALA A 79 0.76 -22.44 -7.97
N ILE A 80 1.77 -21.56 -8.01
CA ILE A 80 1.93 -20.45 -7.08
C ILE A 80 0.79 -19.42 -7.26
N ASP A 81 0.48 -19.05 -8.50
CA ASP A 81 -0.61 -18.11 -8.81
C ASP A 81 -1.96 -18.61 -8.27
N LYS A 82 -2.27 -19.90 -8.46
CA LYS A 82 -3.50 -20.52 -7.95
C LYS A 82 -3.56 -20.46 -6.42
N THR A 83 -2.50 -20.90 -5.75
CA THR A 83 -2.42 -20.96 -4.29
C THR A 83 -2.59 -19.57 -3.67
N LEU A 84 -1.89 -18.58 -4.23
CA LEU A 84 -1.97 -17.22 -3.72
C LEU A 84 -3.33 -16.58 -3.98
N LYS A 85 -3.97 -16.82 -5.12
CA LYS A 85 -5.34 -16.34 -5.37
C LYS A 85 -6.37 -16.93 -4.41
N GLU A 86 -6.23 -18.20 -4.04
CA GLU A 86 -7.10 -18.85 -3.05
C GLU A 86 -6.95 -18.23 -1.65
N SER A 87 -5.77 -17.70 -1.32
CA SER A 87 -5.51 -17.01 -0.05
C SER A 87 -6.07 -15.58 0.02
N LEU A 88 -6.47 -14.98 -1.11
CA LEU A 88 -6.98 -13.61 -1.15
C LEU A 88 -8.42 -13.56 -0.64
N LEU A 89 -8.70 -12.57 0.21
CA LEU A 89 -10.06 -12.32 0.76
C LEU A 89 -11.07 -11.91 -0.32
N ILE A 90 -10.59 -11.33 -1.43
CA ILE A 90 -11.42 -10.90 -2.56
C ILE A 90 -11.17 -11.85 -3.73
N LYS A 91 -12.19 -12.63 -4.10
CA LYS A 91 -12.14 -13.53 -5.26
C LYS A 91 -12.45 -12.75 -6.53
N ARG A 92 -11.62 -12.91 -7.57
CA ARG A 92 -11.77 -12.30 -8.90
C ARG A 92 -11.30 -13.25 -9.98
#